data_AF-A0A3M0YHM3-F1
#
_entry.id   AF-A0A3M0YHM3-F1
#
_cell.length_a   1.000
_cell.length_b   1.000
_cell.length_c   1.000
_cell.angle_alpha   90.00
_cell.angle_beta   90.00
_cell.angle_gamma   90.00
#
_symmetry.space_group_name_H-M   'P 1'
#
loop_
_entity.id
_entity.type
_entity.pdbx_description
1 polymer ?
#
loop_
_entity_poly.entity_id
_entity_poly.type
_entity_poly.pdbx_seq_one_letter_code
_entity_poly.pdbx_strand_id
1 'polypeptide(L)'
;MKVQLLVSEWCPSCHQAEKVWQEVADERDIDFEVVDVVQPEGKALIQKLRIRTVPAVIIDGQLKGIGVQSKAEALKMVAGAPPRKATPFHRVGMGLALSSRLFILSSALYGLLGTLLLIKGSLLSLGPGPFHLFSLGFIAMMIYGLGEHMLPRFTGQPILMGPWVWSQFALAHGGLWFLAFGLGFSWKPAALLGGILAWLSLALFALRIGIVLWRSTPTGTVAPMVGVVYPFKKVKEKS
;
A
#
# COMPACT_ATOMS: atom_id res chain seq x y z
N MET A 1 10.94 17.55 5.53
CA MET A 1 10.78 17.15 6.95
C MET A 1 10.40 15.69 6.96
N LYS A 2 11.15 14.83 7.67
CA LYS A 2 10.88 13.39 7.77
C LYS A 2 10.11 13.08 9.04
N VAL A 3 8.99 12.39 8.92
CA VAL A 3 8.15 11.98 10.04
C VAL A 3 8.03 10.46 10.01
N GLN A 4 8.51 9.79 11.04
CA GLN A 4 8.41 8.33 11.18
C GLN A 4 7.49 8.02 12.35
N LEU A 5 6.41 7.28 12.10
CA LEU A 5 5.54 6.74 13.13
C LEU A 5 5.95 5.31 13.41
N LEU A 6 6.52 5.09 14.60
CA LEU A 6 6.88 3.77 15.08
C LEU A 6 5.64 3.08 15.67
N VAL A 7 5.27 1.93 15.14
CA VAL A 7 4.06 1.17 15.49
C VAL A 7 4.38 -0.31 15.73
N SER A 8 3.43 -1.05 16.30
CA SER A 8 3.42 -2.51 16.16
C SER A 8 2.07 -2.98 15.63
N GLU A 9 2.08 -4.09 14.90
CA GLU A 9 0.86 -4.74 14.39
C GLU A 9 -0.15 -5.10 15.50
N TRP A 10 0.32 -5.37 16.71
CA TRP A 10 -0.51 -5.80 17.85
C TRP A 10 -0.90 -4.66 18.80
N CYS A 11 -0.80 -3.41 18.34
CA CYS A 11 -1.06 -2.21 19.14
C CYS A 11 -2.39 -1.56 18.73
N PRO A 12 -3.47 -1.69 19.53
CA PRO A 12 -4.79 -1.15 19.18
C PRO A 12 -4.80 0.35 18.91
N SER A 13 -4.04 1.11 19.70
CA SER A 13 -3.91 2.57 19.57
C SER A 13 -3.07 3.00 18.36
N CYS A 14 -2.26 2.11 17.80
CA CYS A 14 -1.37 2.45 16.70
C CYS A 14 -2.15 2.72 15.41
N HIS A 15 -3.25 2.01 15.15
CA HIS A 15 -4.16 2.29 14.03
C HIS A 15 -4.73 3.70 14.08
N GLN A 16 -5.07 4.18 15.29
CA GLN A 16 -5.60 5.52 15.46
C GLN A 16 -4.52 6.58 15.23
N ALA A 17 -3.32 6.38 15.78
CA ALA A 17 -2.20 7.29 15.57
C ALA A 17 -1.84 7.40 14.08
N GLU A 18 -1.78 6.27 13.39
CA GLU A 18 -1.48 6.25 11.97
C GLU A 18 -2.51 7.00 11.15
N LYS A 19 -3.80 6.79 11.40
CA LYS A 19 -4.86 7.52 10.69
C LYS A 19 -4.69 9.04 10.85
N VAL A 20 -4.39 9.52 12.05
CA VAL A 20 -4.14 10.94 12.30
C VAL A 20 -2.94 11.44 11.50
N TRP A 21 -1.83 10.71 11.51
CA TRP A 21 -0.62 11.11 10.81
C TRP A 21 -0.73 11.00 9.29
N GLN A 22 -1.55 10.08 8.77
CA GLN A 22 -1.91 10.03 7.36
C GLN A 22 -2.69 11.28 6.93
N GLU A 23 -3.70 11.69 7.71
CA GLU A 23 -4.45 12.92 7.42
C GLU A 23 -3.53 14.16 7.44
N VAL A 24 -2.58 14.22 8.38
CA VAL A 24 -1.58 15.30 8.46
C VAL A 24 -0.64 15.27 7.25
N ALA A 25 -0.23 14.08 6.82
CA ALA A 25 0.59 13.93 5.63
C ALA A 25 -0.17 14.37 4.39
N ASP A 26 -1.46 14.08 4.26
CA ASP A 26 -2.25 14.55 3.11
C ASP A 26 -2.36 16.08 3.05
N GLU A 27 -2.30 16.77 4.19
CA GLU A 27 -2.37 18.23 4.27
C GLU A 27 -1.01 18.94 4.22
N ARG A 28 0.08 18.28 4.59
CA ARG A 28 1.42 18.87 4.73
C ARG A 28 2.47 18.07 3.99
N ASP A 29 3.40 18.75 3.35
CA ASP A 29 4.47 18.12 2.59
C ASP A 29 5.56 17.54 3.52
N ILE A 30 5.20 16.44 4.18
CA ILE A 30 6.06 15.68 5.08
C ILE A 30 6.40 14.32 4.49
N ASP A 31 7.65 13.90 4.65
CA ASP A 31 8.08 12.56 4.30
C ASP A 31 7.64 11.59 5.39
N PHE A 32 6.39 11.13 5.31
CA PHE A 32 5.74 10.32 6.33
C PHE A 32 5.96 8.82 6.12
N GLU A 33 6.53 8.12 7.10
CA GLU A 33 6.83 6.69 7.03
C GLU A 33 6.26 6.00 8.27
N VAL A 34 5.67 4.82 8.09
CA VAL A 34 5.21 3.97 9.19
C VAL A 34 6.20 2.82 9.32
N VAL A 35 6.83 2.71 10.48
CA VAL A 35 7.89 1.74 10.74
C VAL A 35 7.42 0.78 11.81
N ASP A 36 7.39 -0.51 11.49
CA ASP A 36 7.04 -1.54 12.47
C ASP A 36 8.26 -1.85 13.37
N VAL A 37 8.04 -1.97 14.68
CA VAL A 37 9.07 -2.31 15.68
C VAL A 37 9.77 -3.64 15.44
N VAL A 38 9.16 -4.56 14.69
CA VAL A 38 9.72 -5.87 14.36
C VAL A 38 10.76 -5.77 13.23
N GLN A 39 10.65 -4.76 12.36
CA GLN A 39 11.58 -4.53 11.26
C GLN A 39 12.97 -4.08 11.76
N PRO A 40 14.06 -4.40 11.05
CA PRO A 40 15.42 -3.96 11.41
C PRO A 40 15.54 -2.44 11.63
N GLU A 41 14.87 -1.65 10.80
CA GLU A 41 14.80 -0.19 10.87
C GLU A 41 14.13 0.26 12.17
N GLY A 42 13.00 -0.37 12.54
CA GLY A 42 12.29 -0.11 13.78
C GLY A 42 13.14 -0.46 15.01
N LYS A 43 13.82 -1.61 14.99
CA LYS A 43 14.74 -2.03 16.06
C LYS A 43 15.89 -1.04 16.24
N ALA A 44 16.47 -0.55 15.14
CA ALA A 44 17.53 0.46 15.17
C ALA A 44 17.04 1.77 15.81
N LEU A 45 15.82 2.21 15.47
CA LEU A 45 15.21 3.41 16.06
C LEU A 45 14.93 3.24 17.55
N ILE A 46 14.41 2.08 17.98
CA ILE A 46 14.17 1.75 19.39
C ILE A 46 15.48 1.84 20.19
N GLN A 47 16.55 1.21 19.70
CA GLN A 47 17.84 1.21 20.38
C GLN A 47 18.45 2.61 20.43
N LYS A 48 18.45 3.33 19.30
CA LYS A 48 19.06 4.66 19.17
C LYS A 48 18.35 5.71 20.04
N LEU A 49 17.01 5.70 20.03
CA LEU A 49 16.19 6.72 20.70
C LEU A 49 15.66 6.27 22.05
N ARG A 50 16.00 5.04 22.49
CA ARG A 50 15.55 4.43 23.76
C ARG A 50 14.04 4.43 23.91
N ILE A 51 13.32 4.16 22.82
CA ILE A 51 11.85 4.16 22.80
C ILE A 51 11.36 2.89 23.50
N ARG A 52 10.47 3.05 24.49
CA ARG A 52 9.92 1.93 25.28
C ARG A 52 8.48 1.58 24.94
N THR A 53 7.77 2.50 24.30
CA THR A 53 6.32 2.41 24.09
C THR A 53 5.97 2.86 22.68
N VAL A 54 5.00 2.18 22.08
CA VAL A 54 4.38 2.54 20.80
C VAL A 54 2.89 2.88 21.03
N PRO A 55 2.27 3.73 20.18
CA PRO A 55 2.86 4.42 19.03
C PRO A 55 3.82 5.55 19.46
N ALA A 56 4.87 5.80 18.68
CA ALA A 56 5.83 6.87 18.93
C ALA A 56 6.17 7.63 17.64
N VAL A 57 6.21 8.96 17.73
CA VAL A 57 6.45 9.85 16.60
C VAL A 57 7.86 10.38 16.64
N ILE A 58 8.58 10.19 15.55
CA ILE A 58 9.95 10.65 15.35
C ILE A 58 9.93 11.67 14.22
N ILE A 59 10.42 12.87 14.47
CA ILE A 59 10.53 13.92 13.44
C ILE A 59 12.00 14.30 13.30
N ASP A 60 12.50 14.23 12.07
CA ASP A 60 13.89 14.50 11.72
C ASP A 60 14.89 13.77 12.64
N GLY A 61 14.56 12.51 12.97
CA GLY A 61 15.39 11.62 13.79
C GLY A 61 15.31 11.86 15.30
N GLN A 62 14.43 12.73 15.79
CA GLN A 62 14.21 12.98 17.22
C GLN A 62 12.82 12.49 17.65
N LEU A 63 12.74 11.83 18.81
CA LEU A 63 11.45 11.49 19.42
C LEU A 63 10.71 12.79 19.80
N LYS A 64 9.54 13.03 19.19
CA LYS A 64 8.72 14.22 19.43
C LYS A 64 7.43 13.92 20.18
N GLY A 65 6.92 12.70 20.13
CA GLY A 65 5.67 12.33 20.79
C GLY A 65 5.56 10.84 21.07
N ILE A 66 4.80 10.51 22.10
CA ILE A 66 4.42 9.14 22.47
C ILE A 66 2.89 9.11 22.57
N GLY A 67 2.26 8.01 22.17
CA GLY A 67 0.82 7.83 22.18
C GLY A 67 0.14 8.37 20.93
N VAL A 68 -1.18 8.49 20.97
CA VAL A 68 -2.01 9.01 19.88
C VAL A 68 -2.11 10.53 20.01
N GLN A 69 -1.67 11.26 19.00
CA GLN A 69 -1.85 12.72 18.93
C GLN A 69 -3.20 13.05 18.34
N SER A 70 -3.79 14.17 18.74
CA SER A 70 -4.86 14.78 17.96
C SER A 70 -4.30 15.38 16.66
N LYS A 71 -5.16 15.53 15.65
CA LYS A 71 -4.79 16.17 14.38
C LYS A 71 -4.21 17.58 14.58
N ALA A 72 -4.78 18.35 15.50
CA ALA A 72 -4.31 19.71 15.80
C ALA A 72 -2.91 19.71 16.42
N GLU A 73 -2.59 18.77 17.31
CA GLU A 73 -1.25 18.63 17.89
C GLU A 73 -0.24 18.20 16.83
N ALA A 74 -0.59 17.20 16.01
CA ALA A 74 0.27 16.73 14.94
C ALA A 74 0.57 17.84 13.92
N LEU A 75 -0.43 18.63 13.52
CA LEU A 75 -0.23 19.80 12.64
C LEU A 75 0.70 20.86 13.25
N LYS A 76 0.64 21.09 14.57
CA LYS A 76 1.58 21.99 15.26
C LYS A 76 3.01 21.45 15.21
N MET A 77 3.18 20.13 15.38
CA MET A 77 4.50 19.49 15.32
C MET A 77 5.15 19.62 13.94
N VAL A 78 4.36 19.71 12.87
CA VAL A 78 4.85 19.86 11.49
C VAL A 78 4.55 21.24 10.88
N ALA A 79 4.34 22.26 11.71
CA ALA A 79 3.94 23.60 11.24
C ALA A 79 4.96 24.24 10.25
N GLY A 80 6.21 23.81 10.29
CA GLY A 80 7.26 24.24 9.35
C GLY A 80 7.22 23.56 7.98
N ALA A 81 6.37 22.55 7.77
CA ALA A 81 6.19 21.91 6.47
C ALA A 81 5.16 22.69 5.62
N PRO A 82 5.44 22.94 4.32
CA PRO A 82 4.49 23.62 3.45
C PRO A 82 3.25 22.76 3.20
N PRO A 83 2.14 23.34 2.69
CA PRO A 83 0.98 22.56 2.25
C PRO A 83 1.37 21.56 1.16
N ARG A 84 0.86 20.33 1.24
CA ARG A 84 1.15 19.30 0.25
C ARG A 84 0.50 19.65 -1.09
N LYS A 85 1.29 19.56 -2.18
CA LYS A 85 0.75 19.56 -3.54
C LYS A 85 0.11 18.19 -3.82
N ALA A 86 -1.05 18.17 -4.48
CA ALA A 86 -1.73 16.93 -4.82
C ALA A 86 -0.77 15.98 -5.57
N THR A 87 -0.55 14.78 -5.03
CA THR A 87 0.28 13.75 -5.69
C THR A 87 -0.58 12.52 -5.99
N PRO A 88 -0.34 11.81 -7.10
CA PRO A 88 -1.05 10.57 -7.41
C PRO A 88 -0.55 9.36 -6.59
N PHE A 89 0.43 9.55 -5.70
CA PHE A 89 1.05 8.51 -4.89
C PHE A 89 0.48 8.53 -3.48
N HIS A 90 0.08 7.37 -2.95
CA HIS A 90 -0.44 7.26 -1.58
C HIS A 90 0.45 6.32 -0.77
N ARG A 91 0.72 6.68 0.48
CA ARG A 91 1.46 5.84 1.42
C ARG A 91 0.46 4.97 2.17
N VAL A 92 0.57 3.67 2.01
CA VAL A 92 -0.36 2.69 2.59
C VAL A 92 -0.06 2.59 4.08
N GLY A 93 -1.10 2.73 4.90
CA GLY A 93 -1.00 2.48 6.34
C GLY A 93 -1.32 1.03 6.73
N MET A 94 -1.60 0.76 7.99
CA MET A 94 -2.03 -0.54 8.53
C MET A 94 -3.44 -0.92 8.05
N GLY A 95 -4.27 0.05 7.65
CA GLY A 95 -5.57 -0.21 7.02
C GLY A 95 -5.48 -0.64 5.54
N LEU A 96 -6.47 -1.39 5.05
CA LEU A 96 -6.65 -1.63 3.62
C LEU A 96 -7.16 -0.36 2.92
N ALA A 97 -6.53 0.01 1.81
CA ALA A 97 -7.09 0.99 0.90
C ALA A 97 -8.45 0.52 0.38
N LEU A 98 -9.36 1.46 0.09
CA LEU A 98 -10.70 1.14 -0.41
C LEU A 98 -10.64 0.28 -1.68
N SER A 99 -9.75 0.61 -2.63
CA SER A 99 -9.53 -0.15 -3.85
C SER A 99 -9.10 -1.59 -3.57
N SER A 100 -8.12 -1.79 -2.68
CA SER A 100 -7.66 -3.12 -2.27
C SER A 100 -8.81 -3.94 -1.64
N ARG A 101 -9.59 -3.30 -0.77
CA ARG A 101 -10.76 -3.94 -0.14
C ARG A 101 -11.82 -4.32 -1.17
N LEU A 102 -12.11 -3.45 -2.13
CA LEU A 102 -13.07 -3.75 -3.19
C LEU A 102 -12.59 -4.90 -4.08
N PHE A 103 -11.31 -4.95 -4.46
CA PHE A 103 -10.76 -6.09 -5.21
C PHE A 103 -10.90 -7.42 -4.44
N ILE A 104 -10.64 -7.43 -3.14
CA ILE A 104 -10.77 -8.63 -2.29
C ILE A 104 -12.24 -9.03 -2.10
N LEU A 105 -13.14 -8.07 -1.93
CA LEU A 105 -14.57 -8.37 -1.85
C LEU A 105 -15.12 -8.90 -3.19
N SER A 106 -14.72 -8.28 -4.30
CA SER A 106 -15.01 -8.75 -5.64
C SER A 106 -14.48 -10.16 -5.87
N SER A 107 -13.27 -10.47 -5.40
CA SER A 107 -12.69 -11.80 -5.56
C SER A 107 -13.48 -12.87 -4.82
N ALA A 108 -13.88 -12.62 -3.57
CA ALA A 108 -14.73 -13.53 -2.81
C ALA A 108 -16.08 -13.75 -3.50
N LEU A 109 -16.72 -12.67 -3.97
CA LEU A 109 -18.01 -12.73 -4.66
C LEU A 109 -17.91 -13.54 -5.96
N TYR A 110 -16.93 -13.25 -6.81
CA TYR A 110 -16.74 -13.98 -8.06
C TYR A 110 -16.26 -15.41 -7.87
N GLY A 111 -15.50 -15.68 -6.81
CA GLY A 111 -15.10 -17.04 -6.44
C GLY A 111 -16.31 -17.89 -6.08
N LEU A 112 -17.21 -17.36 -5.27
CA LEU A 112 -18.47 -18.02 -4.92
C LEU A 112 -19.35 -18.23 -6.15
N LEU A 113 -19.57 -17.18 -6.94
CA LEU A 113 -20.38 -17.24 -8.15
C LEU A 113 -19.81 -18.22 -9.18
N GLY A 114 -18.50 -18.12 -9.48
CA GLY A 114 -17.80 -18.99 -10.41
C GLY A 114 -17.85 -20.45 -9.98
N THR A 115 -17.61 -20.73 -8.70
CA THR A 115 -17.70 -22.10 -8.15
C THR A 115 -19.12 -22.65 -8.26
N LEU A 116 -20.13 -21.87 -7.86
CA LEU A 116 -21.53 -22.29 -7.97
C LEU A 116 -21.93 -22.58 -9.42
N LEU A 117 -21.51 -21.72 -10.35
CA LEU A 117 -21.75 -21.89 -11.77
C LEU A 117 -20.89 -22.98 -12.40
N LEU A 118 -19.75 -23.38 -11.84
CA LEU A 118 -19.00 -24.55 -12.31
C LEU A 118 -19.71 -25.85 -11.89
N ILE A 119 -20.20 -25.90 -10.64
CA ILE A 119 -20.95 -27.05 -10.12
C ILE A 119 -22.28 -27.21 -10.86
N LYS A 120 -23.00 -26.10 -11.11
CA LYS A 120 -24.32 -26.12 -11.77
C LYS A 120 -24.29 -25.84 -13.28
N GLY A 121 -23.19 -25.35 -13.84
CA GLY A 121 -23.14 -24.80 -15.21
C GLY A 121 -23.34 -25.85 -16.30
N SER A 122 -23.08 -27.13 -15.99
CA SER A 122 -23.47 -28.25 -16.85
C SER A 122 -24.99 -28.27 -17.11
N LEU A 123 -25.83 -27.78 -16.20
CA LEU A 123 -27.28 -27.65 -16.40
C LEU A 123 -27.68 -26.41 -17.22
N LEU A 124 -26.80 -25.40 -17.31
CA LEU A 124 -27.10 -24.10 -17.90
C LEU A 124 -26.40 -23.89 -19.26
N SER A 125 -25.62 -24.86 -19.75
CA SER A 125 -24.84 -24.77 -21.01
C SER A 125 -24.00 -23.50 -21.14
N LEU A 126 -23.45 -22.99 -20.02
CA LEU A 126 -22.74 -21.70 -19.95
C LEU A 126 -21.30 -21.74 -20.48
N GLY A 127 -20.98 -22.65 -21.41
CA GLY A 127 -19.66 -22.79 -22.02
C GLY A 127 -18.50 -22.72 -21.01
N PRO A 128 -17.36 -22.09 -21.37
CA PRO A 128 -16.25 -21.88 -20.44
C PRO A 128 -16.36 -20.59 -19.60
N GLY A 129 -17.47 -19.85 -19.69
CA GLY A 129 -17.66 -18.58 -18.96
C GLY A 129 -17.41 -18.67 -17.45
N PRO A 130 -17.98 -19.68 -16.74
CA PRO A 130 -17.75 -19.88 -15.30
C PRO A 130 -16.29 -20.07 -14.90
N PHE A 131 -15.45 -20.67 -15.75
CA PHE A 131 -14.01 -20.83 -15.46
C PHE A 131 -13.31 -19.47 -15.31
N HIS A 132 -13.70 -18.47 -16.09
CA HIS A 132 -13.10 -17.14 -15.99
C HIS A 132 -13.66 -16.30 -14.85
N LEU A 133 -14.89 -16.54 -14.40
CA LEU A 133 -15.37 -16.02 -13.11
C LEU A 133 -14.48 -16.51 -11.96
N PHE A 134 -14.05 -17.77 -12.00
CA PHE A 134 -13.10 -18.28 -11.02
C PHE A 134 -11.67 -17.73 -11.26
N SER A 135 -11.12 -17.87 -12.47
CA SER A 135 -9.71 -17.52 -12.72
C SER A 135 -9.45 -16.02 -12.67
N LEU A 136 -10.22 -15.22 -13.43
CA LEU A 136 -10.02 -13.77 -13.47
C LEU A 136 -10.78 -13.06 -12.35
N GLY A 137 -11.98 -13.54 -12.02
CA GLY A 137 -12.78 -12.93 -10.97
C GLY A 137 -12.26 -13.21 -9.57
N PHE A 138 -11.89 -14.46 -9.23
CA PHE A 138 -11.34 -14.78 -7.92
C PHE A 138 -9.82 -14.62 -7.88
N ILE A 139 -9.06 -15.42 -8.64
CA ILE A 139 -7.61 -15.47 -8.48
C ILE A 139 -6.97 -14.11 -8.84
N ALA A 140 -7.26 -13.56 -10.02
CA ALA A 140 -6.62 -12.31 -10.44
C ALA A 140 -7.01 -11.10 -9.57
N MET A 141 -8.29 -10.94 -9.20
CA MET A 141 -8.71 -9.84 -8.31
C MET A 141 -8.12 -9.98 -6.90
N MET A 142 -7.98 -11.21 -6.39
CA MET A 142 -7.29 -11.46 -5.12
C MET A 142 -5.82 -11.01 -5.21
N ILE A 143 -5.12 -11.35 -6.30
CA ILE A 143 -3.75 -10.90 -6.56
C ILE A 143 -3.67 -9.38 -6.63
N TYR A 144 -4.62 -8.71 -7.31
CA TYR A 144 -4.64 -7.25 -7.41
C TYR A 144 -4.83 -6.58 -6.04
N GLY A 145 -5.79 -7.07 -5.25
CA GLY A 145 -6.06 -6.52 -3.92
C GLY A 145 -4.91 -6.75 -2.95
N LEU A 146 -4.35 -7.97 -2.91
CA LEU A 146 -3.21 -8.29 -2.03
C LEU A 146 -1.92 -7.62 -2.49
N GLY A 147 -1.64 -7.59 -3.79
CA GLY A 147 -0.43 -6.97 -4.33
C GLY A 147 -0.39 -5.46 -4.07
N GLU A 148 -1.53 -4.79 -4.21
CA GLU A 148 -1.64 -3.36 -3.87
C GLU A 148 -1.43 -3.09 -2.38
N HIS A 149 -1.91 -3.99 -1.52
CA HIS A 149 -1.82 -3.83 -0.07
C HIS A 149 -0.45 -4.18 0.50
N MET A 150 0.10 -5.32 0.07
CA MET A 150 1.30 -5.91 0.66
C MET A 150 2.57 -5.29 0.09
N LEU A 151 2.61 -4.99 -1.21
CA LEU A 151 3.87 -4.58 -1.85
C LEU A 151 4.43 -3.27 -1.28
N PRO A 152 3.66 -2.19 -1.10
CA PRO A 152 4.17 -0.94 -0.51
C PRO A 152 4.73 -1.11 0.90
N ARG A 153 4.26 -2.10 1.66
CA ARG A 153 4.73 -2.37 3.02
C ARG A 153 6.07 -3.09 3.05
N PHE A 154 6.28 -4.01 2.10
CA PHE A 154 7.56 -4.70 1.98
C PHE A 154 8.64 -3.82 1.37
N THR A 155 8.27 -2.90 0.48
CA THR A 155 9.24 -2.04 -0.21
C THR A 155 9.42 -0.67 0.45
N GLY A 156 8.50 -0.26 1.31
CA GLY A 156 8.44 1.11 1.84
C GLY A 156 8.12 2.18 0.78
N GLN A 157 7.85 1.76 -0.47
CA GLN A 157 7.63 2.66 -1.60
C GLN A 157 6.14 2.82 -1.89
N PRO A 158 5.64 4.05 -2.14
CA PRO A 158 4.24 4.27 -2.44
C PRO A 158 3.86 3.75 -3.83
N ILE A 159 2.66 3.21 -3.95
CA ILE A 159 2.08 2.76 -5.23
C ILE A 159 1.26 3.87 -5.89
N LEU A 160 1.18 3.83 -7.22
CA LEU A 160 0.30 4.71 -8.00
C LEU A 160 -1.17 4.42 -7.69
N MET A 161 -1.89 5.46 -7.26
CA MET A 161 -3.31 5.43 -6.88
C MET A 161 -4.13 6.39 -7.76
N GLY A 162 -5.36 6.70 -7.34
CA GLY A 162 -6.24 7.64 -8.02
C GLY A 162 -6.81 7.05 -9.33
N PRO A 163 -6.81 7.80 -10.44
CA PRO A 163 -7.41 7.33 -11.69
C PRO A 163 -6.83 5.99 -12.19
N TRP A 164 -5.54 5.73 -11.93
CA TRP A 164 -4.87 4.50 -12.37
C TRP A 164 -5.49 3.24 -11.79
N VAL A 165 -5.78 3.23 -10.49
CA VAL A 165 -6.38 2.05 -9.83
C VAL A 165 -7.85 1.88 -10.22
N TRP A 166 -8.59 2.98 -10.36
CA TRP A 166 -10.00 2.91 -10.75
C TRP A 166 -10.18 2.49 -12.21
N SER A 167 -9.28 2.92 -13.10
CA SER A 167 -9.21 2.41 -14.47
C SER A 167 -8.89 0.91 -14.49
N GLN A 168 -7.92 0.46 -13.68
CA GLN A 168 -7.62 -0.97 -13.57
C GLN A 168 -8.84 -1.75 -13.09
N PHE A 169 -9.55 -1.24 -12.08
CA PHE A 169 -10.74 -1.84 -11.50
C PHE A 169 -11.86 -1.96 -12.53
N ALA A 170 -12.16 -0.87 -13.25
CA ALA A 170 -13.17 -0.86 -14.32
C ALA A 170 -12.81 -1.83 -15.45
N LEU A 171 -11.55 -1.84 -15.91
CA LEU A 171 -11.05 -2.76 -16.93
C LEU A 171 -11.12 -4.21 -16.46
N ALA A 172 -10.80 -4.49 -15.20
CA ALA A 172 -10.83 -5.84 -14.64
C ALA A 172 -12.26 -6.39 -14.60
N HIS A 173 -13.19 -5.61 -14.06
CA HIS A 173 -14.60 -5.99 -13.95
C HIS A 173 -15.27 -6.08 -15.33
N GLY A 174 -15.05 -5.08 -16.19
CA GLY A 174 -15.57 -5.08 -17.55
C GLY A 174 -15.01 -6.25 -18.36
N GLY A 175 -13.69 -6.45 -18.31
CA GLY A 175 -13.02 -7.57 -18.97
C GLY A 175 -13.55 -8.92 -18.52
N LEU A 176 -13.73 -9.11 -17.22
CA LEU A 176 -14.32 -10.32 -16.67
C LEU A 176 -15.74 -10.56 -17.19
N TRP A 177 -16.63 -9.58 -17.08
CA TRP A 177 -18.03 -9.74 -17.47
C TRP A 177 -18.19 -10.00 -18.97
N PHE A 178 -17.52 -9.22 -19.82
CA PHE A 178 -17.57 -9.42 -21.26
C PHE A 178 -16.96 -10.76 -21.68
N LEU A 179 -15.87 -11.19 -21.03
CA LEU A 179 -15.24 -12.48 -21.35
C LEU A 179 -16.10 -13.66 -20.89
N ALA A 180 -16.57 -13.63 -19.65
CA ALA A 180 -17.39 -14.69 -19.08
C ALA A 180 -18.73 -14.83 -19.81
N PHE A 181 -19.40 -13.71 -20.11
CA PHE A 181 -20.65 -13.70 -20.87
C PHE A 181 -20.42 -14.11 -22.33
N GLY A 182 -19.41 -13.53 -22.98
CA GLY A 182 -19.10 -13.81 -24.38
C GLY A 182 -18.76 -15.27 -24.61
N LEU A 183 -17.97 -15.87 -23.74
CA LEU A 183 -17.67 -17.30 -23.84
C LEU A 183 -18.83 -18.17 -23.38
N GLY A 184 -19.58 -17.75 -22.37
CA GLY A 184 -20.69 -18.54 -21.86
C GLY A 184 -21.88 -18.66 -22.82
N PHE A 185 -22.11 -17.63 -23.63
CA PHE A 185 -23.18 -17.59 -24.64
C PHE A 185 -22.65 -17.65 -26.08
N SER A 186 -21.39 -18.04 -26.27
CA SER A 186 -20.75 -18.12 -27.60
C SER A 186 -20.77 -16.81 -28.42
N TRP A 187 -20.88 -15.66 -27.76
CA TRP A 187 -20.81 -14.34 -28.37
C TRP A 187 -19.35 -13.87 -28.51
N LYS A 188 -18.73 -14.22 -29.64
CA LYS A 188 -17.29 -14.00 -29.90
C LYS A 188 -16.81 -12.55 -29.78
N PRO A 189 -17.52 -11.51 -30.31
CA PRO A 189 -17.10 -10.12 -30.14
C PRO A 189 -17.03 -9.69 -28.67
N ALA A 190 -18.01 -10.10 -27.85
CA ALA A 190 -17.98 -9.83 -26.42
C ALA A 190 -16.81 -10.53 -25.74
N ALA A 191 -16.54 -11.80 -26.10
CA ALA A 191 -15.39 -12.53 -25.56
C ALA A 191 -14.06 -11.85 -25.90
N LEU A 192 -13.89 -11.40 -27.15
CA LEU A 192 -12.68 -10.70 -27.60
C LEU A 192 -12.48 -9.37 -26.86
N LEU A 193 -13.55 -8.56 -26.77
CA LEU A 193 -13.51 -7.30 -26.02
C LEU A 193 -13.16 -7.56 -24.55
N GLY A 194 -13.77 -8.56 -23.93
CA GLY A 194 -13.49 -8.96 -22.56
C GLY A 194 -12.03 -9.35 -22.35
N GLY A 195 -11.47 -10.14 -23.27
CA GLY A 195 -10.05 -10.49 -23.27
C GLY A 195 -9.14 -9.26 -23.36
N ILE A 196 -9.42 -8.32 -24.27
CA ILE A 196 -8.65 -7.08 -24.42
C ILE A 196 -8.68 -6.26 -23.12
N LEU A 197 -9.86 -6.05 -22.55
CA LEU A 197 -10.02 -5.29 -21.30
C LEU A 197 -9.30 -5.96 -20.12
N ALA A 198 -9.36 -7.29 -20.02
CA ALA A 198 -8.65 -8.05 -18.99
C ALA A 198 -7.12 -7.91 -19.13
N TRP A 199 -6.60 -7.97 -20.35
CA TRP A 199 -5.17 -7.74 -20.62
C TRP A 199 -4.73 -6.31 -20.33
N LEU A 200 -5.55 -5.30 -20.68
CA LEU A 200 -5.27 -3.91 -20.34
C LEU A 200 -5.25 -3.71 -18.81
N SER A 201 -6.16 -4.34 -18.08
CA SER A 201 -6.14 -4.33 -16.61
C SER A 201 -4.85 -4.93 -16.05
N LEU A 202 -4.44 -6.10 -16.56
CA LEU A 202 -3.19 -6.75 -16.15
C LEU A 202 -1.95 -5.91 -16.46
N ALA A 203 -1.89 -5.31 -17.66
CA ALA A 203 -0.80 -4.43 -18.06
C ALA A 203 -0.72 -3.19 -17.14
N LEU A 204 -1.86 -2.62 -16.77
CA LEU A 204 -1.93 -1.49 -15.87
C LEU A 204 -1.47 -1.86 -14.45
N PHE A 205 -1.87 -3.04 -13.96
CA PHE A 205 -1.38 -3.58 -12.69
C PHE A 205 0.13 -3.78 -12.71
N ALA A 206 0.65 -4.44 -13.76
CA ALA A 206 2.07 -4.71 -13.93
C ALA A 206 2.89 -3.41 -13.98
N LEU A 207 2.39 -2.38 -14.67
CA LEU A 207 3.02 -1.06 -14.70
C LEU A 207 3.08 -0.44 -13.29
N ARG A 208 1.97 -0.45 -12.55
CA ARG A 208 1.89 0.11 -11.19
C ARG A 208 2.85 -0.59 -10.24
N ILE A 209 2.92 -1.92 -10.29
CA ILE A 209 3.83 -2.74 -9.48
C ILE A 209 5.28 -2.56 -9.91
N GLY A 210 5.55 -2.54 -11.22
CA GLY A 210 6.89 -2.35 -11.79
C GLY A 210 7.53 -1.03 -11.36
N ILE A 211 6.73 0.04 -11.27
CA ILE A 211 7.21 1.34 -10.78
C ILE A 211 7.62 1.27 -9.30
N VAL A 212 6.87 0.54 -8.46
CA VAL A 212 7.19 0.35 -7.04
C VAL A 212 8.49 -0.45 -6.91
N LEU A 213 8.60 -1.57 -7.63
CA LEU A 213 9.79 -2.43 -7.58
C LEU A 213 11.04 -1.74 -8.11
N TRP A 214 10.94 -0.96 -9.19
CA TRP A 214 12.07 -0.24 -9.75
C TRP A 214 12.60 0.85 -8.81
N ARG A 215 11.72 1.49 -8.04
CA ARG A 215 12.08 2.50 -7.05
C ARG A 215 12.61 1.90 -5.75
N SER A 216 12.45 0.61 -5.56
CA SER A 216 13.01 -0.13 -4.44
C SER A 216 14.50 -0.36 -4.72
N THR A 217 15.30 0.70 -4.69
CA THR A 217 16.75 0.56 -4.71
C THR A 217 17.17 -0.27 -3.49
N PRO A 218 18.06 -1.26 -3.65
CA PRO A 218 18.55 -2.02 -2.52
C PRO A 218 19.28 -1.07 -1.57
N THR A 219 18.68 -0.77 -0.43
CA THR A 219 19.34 -0.21 0.74
C THR A 219 20.28 -1.28 1.31
N GLY A 220 21.35 -1.53 0.58
CA GLY A 220 22.40 -2.52 0.88
C GLY A 220 23.80 -2.05 0.52
N THR A 221 23.97 -0.97 -0.22
CA THR A 221 25.26 -0.25 -0.25
C THR A 221 25.26 0.79 0.84
N VAL A 222 25.75 0.40 2.01
CA VAL A 222 26.45 1.33 2.92
C VAL A 222 27.45 2.07 2.05
N ALA A 223 27.19 3.35 1.75
CA ALA A 223 28.24 4.21 1.25
C ALA A 223 29.37 4.18 2.29
N PRO A 224 30.64 3.96 1.91
CA PRO A 224 31.72 4.02 2.87
C PRO A 224 31.68 5.41 3.49
N MET A 225 31.47 5.48 4.80
CA MET A 225 31.66 6.71 5.56
C MET A 225 33.15 7.06 5.44
N VAL A 226 33.50 7.86 4.43
CA VAL A 226 34.77 8.57 4.38
C VAL A 226 34.79 9.45 5.62
N GLY A 227 35.71 9.12 6.52
CA GLY A 227 35.79 9.68 7.86
C GLY A 227 35.90 11.20 7.84
N VAL A 228 34.86 11.87 8.31
CA VAL A 228 34.98 13.23 8.83
C VAL A 228 35.18 13.10 10.33
N VAL A 229 36.46 13.03 10.72
CA VAL A 229 36.90 13.16 12.12
C VAL A 229 36.62 14.60 12.53
N TYR A 230 35.54 14.83 13.27
CA TYR A 230 35.35 16.10 13.98
C TYR A 230 36.27 16.11 15.22
N PRO A 231 37.08 17.18 15.43
CA PRO A 231 37.95 17.24 16.60
C PRO A 231 37.10 17.49 17.85
N PHE A 232 37.09 16.51 18.76
CA PHE A 232 36.52 16.66 20.10
C PHE A 232 37.30 17.74 20.87
N LYS A 233 36.65 18.89 21.11
CA LYS A 233 37.18 19.93 21.99
C LYS A 233 37.06 19.43 23.44
N LYS A 234 38.18 19.12 24.09
CA LYS A 234 38.22 18.78 25.53
C LYS A 234 37.65 19.96 26.34
N VAL A 235 36.53 19.72 27.01
CA VAL A 235 36.05 20.59 28.09
C VAL A 235 36.95 20.33 29.30
N LYS A 236 37.65 21.37 29.77
CA LYS A 236 38.36 21.35 31.05
C LYS A 236 37.32 21.48 32.16
N GLU A 237 37.14 20.42 32.94
CA GLU A 237 36.50 20.50 34.26
C GLU A 237 37.41 21.31 35.20
N LYS A 238 36.83 22.29 35.88
CA LYS A 238 37.41 22.99 37.02
C LYS A 238 36.96 22.27 38.28
N SER A 239 37.91 21.75 39.04
CA SER A 239 37.87 21.64 40.50
C SER A 239 39.29 21.82 41.02
#